data_AF-A0A952TYE9-F1
#
_entry.id   AF-A0A952TYE9-F1
#
_cell.length_a   1.000
_cell.length_b   1.000
_cell.length_c   1.000
_cell.angle_alpha   90.00
_cell.angle_beta   90.00
_cell.angle_gamma   90.00
#
_symmetry.space_group_name_H-M   'P 1'
#
loop_
_entity.id
_entity.type
_entity.pdbx_description
1 polymer ?
#
loop_
_entity_poly.entity_id
_entity_poly.type
_entity_poly.pdbx_seq_one_letter_code
_entity_poly.pdbx_strand_id
1 'polypeptide(L)'
;MTRRFSLPIAAAVAVLGGGFVLVSLLMPGLEEMHSRVLNWAVLLAALALLLGLANLFQVHWQKIREGDQRFYSTVLLAAMLATFGITLWEGSRAEIPMWIFSHIQLPIETSLMAGLAASLTLAAARLVQRRNTPLGYTFLVTLFILLLGSGPLFGQEIPFLTQRVAPTINNFLATGAMRGLLIGVALGSMLTGLRVLIGADRPYGG
;
A
#
# COMPACT_ATOMS: atom_id res chain seq x y z
N MET A 1 -0.97 3.25 -31.88
CA MET A 1 -0.91 1.95 -31.18
C MET A 1 0.48 1.77 -30.54
N THR A 2 0.75 2.31 -29.35
CA THR A 2 2.05 2.08 -28.63
C THR A 2 1.95 2.21 -27.09
N ARG A 3 0.78 2.00 -26.48
CA ARG A 3 0.54 2.24 -25.03
C ARG A 3 0.54 0.99 -24.12
N ARG A 4 1.29 -0.08 -24.45
CA ARG A 4 1.30 -1.33 -23.63
C ARG A 4 2.59 -1.64 -22.87
N PHE A 5 3.70 -0.93 -23.12
CA PHE A 5 5.01 -1.28 -22.54
C PHE A 5 5.39 -0.55 -21.25
N SER A 6 4.67 0.50 -20.84
CA SER A 6 5.03 1.27 -19.64
C SER A 6 4.47 0.65 -18.35
N LEU A 7 3.25 0.10 -18.35
CA LEU A 7 2.67 -0.62 -17.20
C LEU A 7 3.54 -1.75 -16.60
N PRO A 8 4.24 -2.62 -17.37
CA PRO A 8 5.02 -3.71 -16.80
C PRO A 8 6.24 -3.25 -16.01
N ILE A 9 6.82 -2.08 -16.30
CA ILE A 9 8.04 -1.63 -15.61
C ILE A 9 7.72 -1.22 -14.16
N ALA A 10 6.62 -0.49 -13.95
CA ALA A 10 6.19 -0.09 -12.60
C ALA A 10 5.90 -1.33 -11.75
N ALA A 11 5.15 -2.27 -12.33
CA ALA A 11 4.81 -3.53 -11.67
C ALA A 11 6.07 -4.36 -11.39
N ALA A 12 7.01 -4.47 -12.34
CA ALA A 12 8.25 -5.21 -12.15
C ALA A 12 9.11 -4.60 -11.05
N VAL A 13 9.27 -3.28 -11.02
CA VAL A 13 10.03 -2.59 -9.97
C VAL A 13 9.37 -2.78 -8.59
N ALA A 14 8.04 -2.70 -8.52
CA ALA A 14 7.31 -2.94 -7.28
C ALA A 14 7.43 -4.40 -6.80
N VAL A 15 7.32 -5.37 -7.72
CA VAL A 15 7.45 -6.80 -7.41
C VAL A 15 8.87 -7.15 -7.00
N LEU A 16 9.89 -6.61 -7.67
CA LEU A 16 11.29 -6.84 -7.33
C LEU A 16 11.66 -6.17 -6.00
N GLY A 17 11.20 -4.94 -5.77
CA GLY A 17 11.40 -4.23 -4.50
C GLY A 17 10.73 -4.95 -3.33
N GLY A 18 9.47 -5.35 -3.49
CA GLY A 18 8.75 -6.12 -2.47
C GLY A 18 9.36 -7.51 -2.25
N GLY A 19 9.77 -8.19 -3.32
CA GLY A 19 10.47 -9.47 -3.26
C GLY A 19 11.79 -9.39 -2.52
N PHE A 20 12.59 -8.34 -2.77
CA PHE A 20 13.83 -8.09 -2.05
C PHE A 20 13.60 -7.93 -0.54
N VAL A 21 12.58 -7.17 -0.15
CA VAL A 21 12.24 -6.98 1.27
C VAL A 21 11.85 -8.30 1.93
N LEU A 22 11.04 -9.12 1.26
CA LEU A 22 10.67 -10.45 1.75
C LEU A 22 11.91 -11.34 1.92
N VAL A 23 12.81 -11.41 0.92
CA VAL A 23 14.05 -12.20 1.01
C VAL A 23 14.96 -11.70 2.13
N SER A 24 15.08 -10.37 2.29
CA SER A 24 15.90 -9.77 3.34
C SER A 24 15.42 -10.10 4.75
N LEU A 25 14.15 -10.46 4.92
CA LEU A 25 13.57 -10.85 6.20
C LEU A 25 13.87 -12.32 6.56
N LEU A 26 14.14 -13.17 5.56
CA LEU A 26 14.40 -14.60 5.73
C LEU A 26 15.90 -14.92 5.89
N MET A 27 16.78 -14.04 5.42
CA MET A 27 18.23 -14.28 5.39
C MET A 27 18.97 -13.47 6.48
N PRO A 28 19.57 -14.14 7.48
CA PRO A 28 20.43 -13.45 8.46
C PRO A 28 21.66 -12.85 7.75
N GLY A 29 22.03 -11.61 8.11
CA GLY A 29 23.12 -10.86 7.49
C GLY A 29 22.71 -9.77 6.48
N LEU A 30 21.42 -9.68 6.12
CA LEU A 30 20.88 -8.61 5.27
C LEU A 30 20.23 -7.45 6.04
N GLU A 31 20.34 -7.43 7.37
CA GLU A 31 19.68 -6.45 8.25
C GLU A 31 20.08 -5.00 7.95
N GLU A 32 21.36 -4.76 7.64
CA GLU A 32 21.85 -3.43 7.29
C GLU A 32 21.27 -2.96 5.94
N MET A 33 21.25 -3.83 4.92
CA MET A 33 20.63 -3.50 3.63
C MET A 33 19.12 -3.30 3.77
N HIS A 34 18.44 -4.13 4.57
CA HIS A 34 17.01 -3.99 4.88
C HIS A 34 16.70 -2.61 5.48
N SER A 35 17.42 -2.22 6.54
CA SER A 35 17.21 -0.94 7.21
C SER A 35 17.47 0.26 6.29
N ARG A 36 18.51 0.20 5.45
CA ARG A 36 18.79 1.26 4.45
C ARG A 36 17.64 1.38 3.44
N VAL A 37 17.16 0.27 2.91
CA VAL A 37 16.03 0.27 1.96
C VAL A 37 14.76 0.80 2.61
N LEU A 38 14.46 0.41 3.85
CA LEU A 38 13.34 0.97 4.60
C LEU A 38 13.47 2.48 4.83
N ASN A 39 14.66 2.97 5.19
CA ASN A 39 14.88 4.40 5.38
C ASN A 39 14.62 5.19 4.10
N TRP A 40 15.12 4.71 2.95
CA TRP A 40 14.77 5.29 1.66
C TRP A 40 13.27 5.25 1.44
N ALA A 41 12.61 4.10 1.63
CA ALA A 41 11.17 3.96 1.46
C ALA A 41 10.37 4.99 2.27
N VAL A 42 10.73 5.18 3.54
CA VAL A 42 10.08 6.16 4.43
C VAL A 42 10.29 7.59 3.93
N LEU A 43 11.49 7.94 3.47
CA LEU A 43 11.77 9.26 2.89
C LEU A 43 10.95 9.49 1.61
N LEU A 44 10.90 8.50 0.72
CA LEU A 44 10.12 8.58 -0.52
C LEU A 44 8.62 8.69 -0.22
N ALA A 45 8.12 7.93 0.76
CA ALA A 45 6.73 8.01 1.21
C ALA A 45 6.38 9.39 1.79
N ALA A 46 7.27 9.97 2.61
CA ALA A 46 7.09 11.31 3.15
C ALA A 46 7.02 12.37 2.04
N LEU A 47 7.91 12.31 1.05
CA LEU A 47 7.87 13.21 -0.11
C LEU A 47 6.61 13.01 -0.96
N ALA A 48 6.20 11.76 -1.17
CA ALA A 48 4.98 11.44 -1.92
C ALA A 48 3.73 11.97 -1.22
N LEU A 49 3.67 11.89 0.12
CA LEU A 49 2.58 12.48 0.90
C LEU A 49 2.51 14.00 0.74
N LEU A 50 3.65 14.69 0.80
CA LEU A 50 3.72 16.14 0.57
C LEU A 50 3.22 16.53 -0.83
N LEU A 51 3.68 15.81 -1.87
CA LEU A 51 3.22 16.02 -3.24
C LEU A 51 1.72 15.72 -3.39
N GLY A 52 1.22 14.69 -2.71
CA GLY A 52 -0.20 14.35 -2.66
C GLY A 52 -1.05 15.47 -2.06
N LEU A 53 -0.61 16.04 -0.92
CA LEU A 53 -1.26 17.19 -0.29
C LEU A 53 -1.22 18.43 -1.18
N ALA A 54 -0.08 18.73 -1.80
CA ALA A 54 0.07 19.85 -2.72
C ALA A 54 -0.87 19.72 -3.94
N ASN A 55 -0.94 18.53 -4.52
CA ASN A 55 -1.85 18.24 -5.63
C ASN A 55 -3.33 18.38 -5.21
N LEU A 56 -3.69 17.83 -4.04
CA LEU A 56 -5.05 17.94 -3.51
C LEU A 56 -5.44 19.42 -3.30
N PHE A 57 -4.53 20.20 -2.74
CA PHE A 57 -4.70 21.64 -2.56
C PHE A 57 -4.91 22.35 -3.90
N GLN A 58 -4.01 22.12 -4.86
CA GLN A 58 -4.06 22.77 -6.17
C GLN A 58 -5.38 22.50 -6.90
N VAL A 59 -5.82 21.23 -6.94
CA VAL A 59 -7.07 20.83 -7.61
C VAL A 59 -8.29 21.50 -6.97
N HIS A 60 -8.40 21.46 -5.64
CA HIS A 60 -9.58 22.01 -4.97
C HIS A 60 -9.56 23.55 -4.91
N TRP A 61 -8.37 24.15 -4.87
CA TRP A 61 -8.21 25.58 -5.02
C TRP A 61 -8.69 26.07 -6.40
N GLN A 62 -8.33 25.35 -7.46
CA GLN A 62 -8.79 25.65 -8.81
C GLN A 62 -10.32 25.52 -8.93
N LYS A 63 -10.92 24.44 -8.41
CA LYS A 63 -12.39 24.27 -8.36
C LYS A 63 -13.10 25.43 -7.65
N ILE A 64 -12.56 25.91 -6.54
CA ILE A 64 -13.11 27.07 -5.82
C ILE A 64 -13.09 28.32 -6.70
N ARG A 65 -11.96 28.60 -7.37
CA ARG A 65 -11.83 29.75 -8.27
C ARG A 65 -12.82 29.66 -9.44
N GLU A 66 -12.96 28.49 -10.03
CA GLU A 66 -13.80 28.24 -11.22
C GLU A 66 -15.30 28.21 -10.92
N GLY A 67 -15.73 28.06 -9.66
CA GLY A 67 -17.15 27.97 -9.35
C GLY A 67 -17.70 26.56 -9.22
N ASP A 68 -16.90 25.55 -9.54
CA ASP A 68 -17.32 24.16 -9.50
C ASP A 68 -17.23 23.59 -8.08
N GLN A 69 -18.34 23.04 -7.57
CA GLN A 69 -18.43 22.41 -6.25
C GLN A 69 -17.77 23.21 -5.12
N ARG A 70 -17.91 24.56 -5.15
CA ARG A 70 -17.23 25.50 -4.24
C ARG A 70 -17.35 25.14 -2.77
N PHE A 71 -18.54 24.71 -2.34
CA PHE A 71 -18.79 24.36 -0.94
C PHE A 71 -17.94 23.15 -0.50
N TYR A 72 -18.04 22.03 -1.22
CA TYR A 72 -17.28 20.81 -0.90
C TYR A 72 -15.77 21.04 -0.95
N SER A 73 -15.30 21.76 -1.97
CA SER A 73 -13.88 22.06 -2.11
C SER A 73 -13.37 22.96 -0.98
N THR A 74 -14.15 23.96 -0.56
CA THR A 74 -13.80 24.83 0.58
C THR A 74 -13.74 24.04 1.89
N VAL A 75 -14.76 23.20 2.16
CA VAL A 75 -14.80 22.36 3.36
C VAL A 75 -13.60 21.41 3.41
N LEU A 76 -13.25 20.79 2.28
CA LEU A 76 -12.10 19.90 2.20
C LEU A 76 -10.78 20.63 2.50
N LEU A 77 -10.55 21.80 1.87
CA LEU A 77 -9.34 22.58 2.12
C LEU A 77 -9.26 23.06 3.56
N ALA A 78 -10.39 23.50 4.14
CA ALA A 78 -10.44 23.90 5.53
C ALA A 78 -10.10 22.73 6.47
N ALA A 79 -10.69 21.55 6.25
CA ALA A 79 -10.40 20.35 7.03
C ALA A 79 -8.93 19.90 6.90
N MET A 80 -8.37 19.99 5.69
CA MET A 80 -6.96 19.67 5.42
C MET A 80 -6.03 20.61 6.19
N LEU A 81 -6.25 21.92 6.10
CA LEU A 81 -5.44 22.93 6.79
C LEU A 81 -5.59 22.84 8.31
N ALA A 82 -6.81 22.59 8.82
CA ALA A 82 -7.06 22.41 10.24
C ALA A 82 -6.32 21.18 10.78
N THR A 83 -6.47 20.02 10.12
CA THR A 83 -5.80 18.78 10.53
C THR A 83 -4.28 18.93 10.50
N PHE A 84 -3.74 19.53 9.42
CA PHE A 84 -2.31 19.78 9.29
C PHE A 84 -1.80 20.75 10.38
N GLY A 85 -2.51 21.85 10.61
CA GLY A 85 -2.15 22.86 11.60
C GLY A 85 -2.18 22.33 13.03
N ILE A 86 -3.25 21.62 13.42
CA ILE A 86 -3.38 21.01 14.75
C ILE A 86 -2.26 19.98 14.97
N THR A 87 -2.02 19.11 13.98
CA THR A 87 -0.97 18.08 14.07
C THR A 87 0.42 18.69 14.17
N LEU A 88 0.67 19.80 13.47
CA LEU A 88 1.96 20.51 13.52
C LEU A 88 2.17 21.23 14.86
N TRP A 89 1.10 21.74 15.46
CA TRP A 89 1.14 22.49 16.72
C TRP A 89 1.24 21.58 17.94
N GLU A 90 0.34 20.59 18.07
CA GLU A 90 0.27 19.71 19.24
C GLU A 90 1.18 18.48 19.12
N GLY A 91 1.60 18.14 17.90
CA GLY A 91 2.36 16.94 17.59
C GLY A 91 1.48 15.73 17.25
N SER A 92 2.02 14.82 16.45
CA SER A 92 1.26 13.69 15.88
C SER A 92 0.76 12.64 16.87
N ARG A 93 1.20 12.72 18.13
CA ARG A 93 0.80 11.80 19.21
C ARG A 93 -0.14 12.43 20.24
N ALA A 94 -0.56 13.67 20.02
CA ALA A 94 -1.55 14.33 20.86
C ALA A 94 -2.95 13.71 20.66
N GLU A 95 -3.86 14.02 21.59
CA GLU A 95 -5.20 13.44 21.63
C GLU A 95 -6.00 13.72 20.35
N ILE A 96 -6.02 14.97 19.87
CA ILE A 96 -6.82 15.36 18.71
C ILE A 96 -6.29 14.72 17.41
N PRO A 97 -4.99 14.81 17.06
CA PRO A 97 -4.46 14.12 15.88
C PRO A 97 -4.66 12.60 15.92
N MET A 98 -4.50 11.97 17.09
CA MET A 98 -4.71 10.53 17.24
C MET A 98 -6.19 10.16 17.11
N TRP A 99 -7.10 11.00 17.61
CA TRP A 99 -8.54 10.81 17.45
C TRP A 99 -8.93 10.86 15.96
N ILE A 100 -8.43 11.86 15.22
CA ILE A 100 -8.64 11.98 13.76
C ILE A 100 -8.09 10.73 13.05
N PHE A 101 -6.87 10.31 13.40
CA PHE A 101 -6.26 9.12 12.81
C PHE A 101 -7.10 7.86 13.05
N SER A 102 -7.48 7.59 14.30
CA SER A 102 -8.17 6.36 14.70
C SER A 102 -9.64 6.30 14.24
N HIS A 103 -10.33 7.43 14.14
CA HIS A 103 -11.77 7.47 13.81
C HIS A 103 -12.07 7.85 12.37
N ILE A 104 -11.13 8.48 11.66
CA ILE A 104 -11.35 8.92 10.27
C ILE A 104 -10.38 8.21 9.33
N GLN A 105 -9.07 8.33 9.54
CA GLN A 105 -8.08 7.79 8.61
C GLN A 105 -8.07 6.25 8.61
N LEU A 106 -7.98 5.64 9.80
CA LEU A 106 -7.88 4.19 9.94
C LEU A 106 -9.13 3.43 9.41
N PRO A 107 -10.38 3.87 9.65
CA PRO A 107 -11.56 3.24 9.05
C PRO A 107 -11.62 3.36 7.53
N ILE A 108 -11.20 4.50 6.96
CA ILE A 108 -11.14 4.69 5.50
C ILE A 108 -10.10 3.76 4.89
N GLU A 109 -8.90 3.68 5.48
CA GLU A 109 -7.82 2.80 5.04
C GLU A 109 -8.24 1.33 5.08
N THR A 110 -8.82 0.89 6.20
CA THR A 110 -9.29 -0.49 6.37
C THR A 110 -10.43 -0.85 5.42
N SER A 111 -11.32 0.09 5.08
CA SER A 111 -12.38 -0.11 4.09
C SER A 111 -11.80 -0.31 2.67
N LEU A 112 -10.78 0.47 2.30
CA LEU A 112 -10.08 0.31 1.03
C LEU A 112 -9.32 -1.03 0.98
N MET A 113 -8.64 -1.40 2.07
CA MET A 113 -7.97 -2.69 2.19
C MET A 113 -8.96 -3.86 2.13
N ALA A 114 -10.14 -3.74 2.74
CA ALA A 114 -11.19 -4.74 2.66
C ALA A 114 -11.69 -4.90 1.22
N GLY A 115 -11.88 -3.80 0.49
CA GLY A 115 -12.22 -3.83 -0.93
C GLY A 115 -11.15 -4.53 -1.78
N LEU A 116 -9.88 -4.23 -1.54
CA LEU A 116 -8.76 -4.89 -2.19
C LEU A 116 -8.72 -6.39 -1.86
N ALA A 117 -8.82 -6.76 -0.59
CA ALA A 117 -8.84 -8.14 -0.14
C ALA A 117 -10.00 -8.94 -0.77
N ALA A 118 -11.20 -8.37 -0.83
CA ALA A 118 -12.35 -8.99 -1.48
C ALA A 118 -12.10 -9.17 -2.99
N SER A 119 -11.56 -8.16 -3.67
CA SER A 119 -11.26 -8.23 -5.11
C SER A 119 -10.18 -9.28 -5.42
N LEU A 120 -9.13 -9.37 -4.60
CA LEU A 120 -8.05 -10.35 -4.74
C LEU A 120 -8.55 -11.76 -4.45
N THR A 121 -9.42 -11.93 -3.45
CA THR A 121 -10.05 -13.21 -3.13
C THR A 121 -10.91 -13.71 -4.29
N LEU A 122 -11.72 -12.83 -4.90
CA LEU A 122 -12.51 -13.16 -6.09
C LEU A 122 -11.61 -13.49 -7.29
N ALA A 123 -10.51 -12.77 -7.48
CA ALA A 123 -9.54 -13.05 -8.53
C ALA A 123 -8.86 -14.42 -8.32
N ALA A 124 -8.47 -14.73 -7.09
CA ALA A 124 -7.91 -16.02 -6.69
C ALA A 124 -8.92 -17.16 -6.95
N ALA A 125 -10.17 -17.00 -6.54
CA ALA A 125 -11.23 -17.97 -6.79
C ALA A 125 -11.44 -18.21 -8.30
N ARG A 126 -11.46 -17.13 -9.10
CA ARG A 126 -11.55 -17.23 -10.57
C ARG A 126 -10.33 -17.92 -11.19
N LEU A 127 -9.12 -17.68 -10.66
CA LEU A 127 -7.88 -18.30 -11.14
C LEU A 127 -7.92 -19.82 -10.95
N VAL A 128 -8.36 -20.28 -9.78
CA VAL A 128 -8.51 -21.70 -9.46
C VAL A 128 -9.61 -22.35 -10.29
N GLN A 129 -10.74 -21.68 -10.48
CA GLN A 129 -11.88 -22.24 -11.23
C GLN A 129 -11.67 -22.33 -12.75
N ARG A 130 -10.96 -21.36 -13.36
CA ARG A 130 -10.94 -21.23 -14.83
C ARG A 130 -9.75 -21.92 -15.52
N ARG A 131 -8.72 -22.36 -14.81
CA ARG A 131 -7.52 -22.93 -15.44
C ARG A 131 -6.87 -24.05 -14.61
N ASN A 132 -6.90 -25.27 -15.15
CA ASN A 132 -6.02 -26.40 -14.76
C ASN A 132 -4.57 -26.17 -15.23
N THR A 133 -4.05 -24.97 -15.04
CA THR A 133 -2.66 -24.63 -15.38
C THR A 133 -1.74 -24.98 -14.22
N PRO A 134 -0.46 -25.34 -14.46
CA PRO A 134 0.51 -25.61 -13.40
C PRO A 134 0.64 -24.46 -12.39
N LEU A 135 0.41 -23.22 -12.84
CA LEU A 135 0.42 -22.00 -12.02
C LEU A 135 -0.77 -21.91 -11.04
N GLY A 136 -1.92 -22.49 -11.38
CA GLY A 136 -3.07 -22.61 -10.47
C GLY A 136 -2.81 -23.62 -9.35
N TYR A 137 -2.09 -24.70 -9.65
CA TYR A 137 -1.70 -25.70 -8.64
C TYR A 137 -0.67 -25.16 -7.66
N THR A 138 0.38 -24.47 -8.14
CA THR A 138 1.37 -23.85 -7.24
C THR A 138 0.71 -22.80 -6.34
N PHE A 139 -0.18 -21.98 -6.89
CA PHE A 139 -0.97 -21.02 -6.11
C PHE A 139 -1.83 -21.72 -5.04
N LEU A 140 -2.53 -22.81 -5.38
CA LEU A 140 -3.34 -23.59 -4.43
C LEU A 140 -2.51 -24.16 -3.29
N VAL A 141 -1.34 -24.74 -3.59
CA VAL A 141 -0.42 -25.29 -2.58
C VAL A 141 0.07 -24.17 -1.67
N THR A 142 0.49 -23.03 -2.23
CA THR A 142 0.93 -21.87 -1.44
C THR A 142 -0.20 -21.33 -0.57
N LEU A 143 -1.41 -21.19 -1.12
CA LEU A 143 -2.59 -20.73 -0.37
C LEU A 143 -2.93 -21.68 0.78
N PHE A 144 -2.88 -22.99 0.53
CA PHE A 144 -3.12 -24.01 1.56
C PHE A 144 -2.10 -23.90 2.70
N ILE A 145 -0.81 -23.77 2.38
CA ILE A 145 0.24 -23.57 3.38
C ILE A 145 -0.01 -22.29 4.20
N LEU A 146 -0.38 -21.18 3.55
CA LEU A 146 -0.71 -19.94 4.25
C LEU A 146 -1.91 -20.10 5.19
N LEU A 147 -2.98 -20.75 4.73
CA LEU A 147 -4.19 -20.96 5.52
C LEU A 147 -3.94 -21.89 6.72
N LEU A 148 -3.06 -22.89 6.57
CA LEU A 148 -2.61 -23.71 7.69
C LEU A 148 -1.82 -22.90 8.73
N GLY A 149 -1.11 -21.85 8.29
CA GLY A 149 -0.35 -20.96 9.17
C GLY A 149 -1.17 -19.82 9.81
N SER A 150 -2.36 -19.51 9.29
CA SER A 150 -3.10 -18.30 9.69
C SER A 150 -4.08 -18.47 10.87
N GLY A 151 -4.31 -19.67 11.40
CA GLY A 151 -5.23 -19.84 12.53
C GLY A 151 -5.29 -21.24 13.16
N PRO A 152 -5.99 -21.38 14.31
CA PRO A 152 -6.26 -22.67 14.92
C PRO A 152 -7.18 -23.48 14.02
N LEU A 153 -6.60 -24.49 13.37
CA LEU A 153 -7.35 -25.40 12.53
C LEU A 153 -8.33 -26.18 13.43
N PHE A 154 -9.62 -26.05 13.14
CA PHE A 154 -10.69 -26.86 13.73
C PHE A 154 -10.91 -26.70 15.25
N GLY A 155 -10.59 -25.55 15.84
CA GLY A 155 -10.86 -25.30 17.26
C GLY A 155 -10.08 -26.21 18.22
N GLN A 156 -9.06 -26.93 17.73
CA GLN A 156 -8.10 -27.65 18.54
C GLN A 156 -6.72 -27.01 18.38
N GLU A 157 -6.22 -26.46 19.47
CA GLU A 157 -4.86 -25.93 19.54
C GLU A 157 -3.88 -27.09 19.49
N ILE A 158 -3.31 -27.37 18.30
CA ILE A 158 -2.10 -28.19 18.23
C ILE A 158 -0.96 -27.31 18.74
N PRO A 159 -0.37 -27.59 19.92
CA PRO A 159 0.51 -26.62 20.61
C PRO A 159 1.75 -26.26 19.77
N PHE A 160 2.26 -27.20 18.98
CA PHE A 160 3.46 -27.01 18.16
C PHE A 160 3.24 -26.08 16.96
N LEU A 161 2.11 -26.24 16.24
CA LEU A 161 1.81 -25.44 15.06
C LEU A 161 1.33 -24.03 15.44
N THR A 162 0.53 -23.92 16.50
CA THR A 162 -0.13 -22.68 16.91
C THR A 162 0.79 -21.73 17.68
N GLN A 163 1.76 -22.24 18.46
CA GLN A 163 2.61 -21.39 19.31
C GLN A 163 3.95 -20.97 18.66
N ARG A 164 4.51 -21.76 17.72
CA ARG A 164 5.83 -21.47 17.12
C ARG A 164 5.81 -21.18 15.64
N VAL A 165 4.98 -21.87 14.86
CA VAL A 165 5.04 -21.79 13.39
C VAL A 165 4.08 -20.73 12.86
N ALA A 166 2.82 -20.75 13.29
CA ALA A 166 1.80 -19.78 12.88
C ALA A 166 2.17 -18.31 13.17
N PRO A 167 2.54 -17.90 14.41
CA PRO A 167 2.86 -16.50 14.69
C PRO A 167 4.13 -16.03 13.99
N THR A 168 5.12 -16.92 13.82
CA THR A 168 6.34 -16.61 13.08
C THR A 168 6.02 -16.41 11.60
N ILE A 169 5.27 -17.30 10.96
CA ILE A 169 4.90 -17.10 9.55
C ILE A 169 4.06 -15.84 9.36
N ASN A 170 3.05 -15.61 10.21
CA ASN A 170 2.17 -14.45 10.07
C ASN A 170 2.88 -13.14 10.35
N ASN A 171 3.68 -13.03 11.41
CA ASN A 171 4.41 -11.79 11.70
C ASN A 171 5.43 -11.49 10.61
N PHE A 172 6.15 -12.49 10.12
CA PHE A 172 7.16 -12.28 9.08
C PHE A 172 6.52 -11.94 7.74
N LEU A 173 5.50 -12.70 7.33
CA LEU A 173 4.84 -12.48 6.05
C LEU A 173 4.02 -11.18 6.05
N ALA A 174 3.29 -10.87 7.13
CA ALA A 174 2.49 -9.65 7.20
C ALA A 174 3.38 -8.39 7.25
N THR A 175 4.44 -8.40 8.07
CA THR A 175 5.35 -7.24 8.14
C THR A 175 6.16 -7.08 6.86
N GLY A 176 6.65 -8.17 6.28
CA GLY A 176 7.35 -8.17 5.00
C GLY A 176 6.46 -7.71 3.85
N ALA A 177 5.21 -8.19 3.79
CA ALA A 177 4.24 -7.78 2.78
C ALA A 177 3.86 -6.30 2.91
N MET A 178 3.60 -5.80 4.12
CA MET A 178 3.31 -4.39 4.36
C MET A 178 4.46 -3.49 3.89
N ARG A 179 5.70 -3.81 4.28
CA ARG A 179 6.89 -3.04 3.89
C ARG A 179 7.16 -3.13 2.39
N GLY A 180 7.01 -4.32 1.80
CA GLY A 180 7.13 -4.52 0.36
C GLY A 180 6.09 -3.73 -0.44
N LEU A 181 4.86 -3.65 0.07
CA LEU A 181 3.79 -2.84 -0.52
C LEU A 181 4.11 -1.35 -0.44
N LEU A 182 4.57 -0.86 0.71
CA LEU A 182 4.97 0.55 0.87
C LEU A 182 6.06 0.94 -0.12
N ILE A 183 7.08 0.10 -0.29
CA ILE A 183 8.15 0.30 -1.27
C ILE A 183 7.61 0.25 -2.69
N GLY A 184 6.76 -0.74 -3.01
CA GLY A 184 6.15 -0.87 -4.32
C GLY A 184 5.30 0.35 -4.71
N VAL A 185 4.52 0.88 -3.78
CA VAL A 185 3.72 2.10 -3.97
C VAL A 185 4.61 3.32 -4.14
N ALA A 186 5.65 3.47 -3.32
CA ALA A 186 6.61 4.58 -3.45
C ALA A 186 7.32 4.57 -4.81
N LEU A 187 7.85 3.41 -5.24
CA LEU A 187 8.52 3.30 -6.52
C LEU A 187 7.54 3.46 -7.70
N GLY A 188 6.32 2.93 -7.59
CA GLY A 188 5.28 3.08 -8.59
C GLY A 188 4.85 4.54 -8.78
N SER A 189 4.67 5.28 -7.69
CA SER A 189 4.33 6.71 -7.74
C SER A 189 5.47 7.54 -8.33
N MET A 190 6.73 7.24 -7.96
CA MET A 190 7.91 7.89 -8.53
C MET A 190 8.04 7.65 -10.03
N LEU A 191 7.86 6.42 -10.48
CA LEU A 191 7.94 6.12 -11.90
C LEU A 191 6.82 6.81 -12.68
N THR A 192 5.63 6.94 -12.08
CA THR A 192 4.52 7.70 -12.66
C THR A 192 4.86 9.19 -12.76
N GLY A 193 5.42 9.79 -11.69
CA GLY A 193 5.90 11.17 -11.72
C GLY A 193 7.00 11.39 -12.77
N LEU A 194 7.95 10.47 -12.87
CA LEU A 194 9.03 10.53 -13.86
C LEU A 194 8.49 10.46 -15.29
N ARG A 195 7.45 9.64 -15.56
CA ARG A 195 6.81 9.59 -16.88
C ARG A 195 6.15 10.90 -17.26
N VAL A 196 5.53 11.57 -16.30
CA VAL A 196 4.94 12.89 -16.53
C VAL A 196 6.03 13.91 -16.84
N LEU A 197 7.14 13.90 -16.09
CA LEU A 197 8.28 14.81 -16.32
C LEU A 197 8.98 14.59 -17.68
N ILE A 198 9.14 13.33 -18.10
CA ILE A 198 9.73 12.97 -19.40
C ILE A 198 8.71 13.20 -20.55
N GLY A 199 7.47 13.58 -20.25
CA GLY A 199 6.42 13.82 -21.23
C GLY A 199 5.88 12.55 -21.89
N ALA A 200 6.21 11.38 -21.32
CA ALA A 200 5.71 10.09 -21.77
C ALA A 200 4.21 9.92 -21.46
N ASP A 201 3.75 10.46 -20.33
CA ASP A 201 2.33 10.57 -19.97
C ASP A 201 1.95 12.06 -19.93
N ARG A 202 1.15 12.51 -20.90
CA ARG A 202 0.56 13.87 -20.92
C ARG A 202 -0.78 13.84 -20.19
N PRO A 203 -0.92 14.44 -18.99
CA PRO A 203 -2.18 14.38 -18.24
C PRO A 203 -3.29 15.23 -18.88
N TYR A 204 -2.92 16.24 -19.67
CA TYR A 204 -3.84 17.19 -20.32
C TYR A 204 -3.51 17.40 -21.79
N GLY A 205 -3.45 16.31 -22.56
CA GLY A 205 -3.44 16.38 -24.02
C GLY A 205 -4.86 16.28 -24.56
N GLY A 206 -5.37 17.38 -25.10
CA GLY A 206 -6.21 17.30 -26.31
C GLY A 206 -5.38 16.78 -27.49
#